data_AF-A0A075V0F0-F1
#
_entry.id   AF-A0A075V0F0-F1
#
_cell.length_a   1.000
_cell.length_b   1.000
_cell.length_c   1.000
_cell.angle_alpha   90.00
_cell.angle_beta   90.00
_cell.angle_gamma   90.00
#
_symmetry.space_group_name_H-M   'P 1'
#
loop_
_entity.id
_entity.type
_entity.pdbx_description
1 polymer ?
#
loop_
_entity_poly.entity_id
_entity_poly.type
_entity_poly.pdbx_seq_one_letter_code
_entity_poly.pdbx_strand_id
1 'polypeptide(L)'
;MGQGFSVETAAVRALGDLVLRAGAGADSYRQWFDRLLGAGAGFDTERGEGFLAAAWPKLDLWQRTALSQSRFAADLAASGGHELRCVAHWYGVVDARAAELLDRLNPEPDAARVPADEVRDPVGAASFRDAVPVGYGGPDPEAVTDPAWWPVKAEQERQELLDLGGSLGDVAEVIKILTGSDKDFITMIADLLVGDWTVLQEQAVLYNDAATGLENIAANIDQGRFGIQEVWAGEAADRAKNWLAAYRACVLQLAQYFRGACRAIQALAKLAYHLMQEIRHGYSSTIDIVLMILTKGRKLGLERGLRVVDVISEVLDEIGRGGKIAKIVEDREIRDIIHLILSFDEVVGAIQTLISAALGLAHSFAGQKTLDELLEATIAMGEPPQWPEDYEHRDAECPAKGKRVLL
;
A
#
# COMPACT_ATOMS: atom_id res chain seq x y z
N MET A 1 34.19 10.76 35.27
CA MET A 1 35.54 10.32 34.85
C MET A 1 35.36 9.76 33.46
N GLY A 2 35.69 10.53 32.42
CA GLY A 2 35.48 10.11 31.04
C GLY A 2 36.27 8.84 30.74
N GLN A 3 35.65 7.86 30.09
CA GLN A 3 36.37 6.72 29.56
C GLN A 3 37.44 7.27 28.60
N GLY A 4 38.68 6.85 28.79
CA GLY A 4 39.77 7.24 27.89
C GLY A 4 39.52 6.76 26.47
N PHE A 5 40.20 7.37 25.50
CA PHE A 5 40.17 6.94 24.11
C PHE A 5 40.53 5.44 24.01
N SER A 6 39.71 4.67 23.29
CA SER A 6 39.94 3.25 23.03
C SER A 6 39.38 2.87 21.67
N VAL A 7 40.05 1.98 20.95
CA VAL A 7 39.56 1.48 19.66
C VAL A 7 40.07 0.07 19.37
N GLU A 8 39.14 -0.85 19.14
CA GLU A 8 39.42 -2.14 18.52
C GLU A 8 39.14 -2.07 17.01
N THR A 9 40.20 -1.90 16.21
CA THR A 9 40.09 -1.68 14.75
C THR A 9 39.36 -2.81 14.02
N ALA A 10 39.52 -4.06 14.46
CA ALA A 10 38.81 -5.20 13.91
C ALA A 10 37.28 -5.11 14.13
N ALA A 11 36.85 -4.63 15.31
CA ALA A 11 35.44 -4.44 15.64
C ALA A 11 34.82 -3.31 14.80
N VAL A 12 35.53 -2.19 14.64
CA VAL A 12 35.07 -1.07 13.78
C VAL A 12 34.92 -1.52 12.33
N ARG A 13 35.86 -2.32 11.82
CA ARG A 13 35.76 -2.90 10.48
C ARG A 13 34.57 -3.84 10.33
N ALA A 14 34.36 -4.72 11.31
CA ALA A 14 33.26 -5.68 11.30
C ALA A 14 31.89 -4.98 11.41
N LEU A 15 31.81 -3.88 12.16
CA LEU A 15 30.65 -2.98 12.15
C LEU A 15 30.42 -2.38 10.76
N GLY A 16 31.47 -1.88 10.09
CA GLY A 16 31.38 -1.43 8.70
C GLY A 16 30.84 -2.52 7.76
N ASP A 17 31.29 -3.78 7.93
CA ASP A 17 30.80 -4.93 7.16
C ASP A 17 29.30 -5.20 7.41
N LEU A 18 28.83 -5.04 8.65
CA LEU A 18 27.42 -5.18 9.02
C LEU A 18 26.56 -4.09 8.35
N VAL A 19 27.00 -2.84 8.39
CA VAL A 19 26.29 -1.71 7.77
C VAL A 19 26.24 -1.87 6.24
N LEU A 20 27.31 -2.38 5.61
CA LEU A 20 27.29 -2.69 4.18
C LEU A 20 26.28 -3.78 3.81
N ARG A 21 26.13 -4.82 4.65
CA ARG A 21 25.09 -5.84 4.43
C ARG A 21 23.69 -5.27 4.62
N ALA A 22 23.49 -4.35 5.56
CA ALA A 22 22.23 -3.61 5.69
C ALA A 22 21.91 -2.80 4.42
N GLY A 23 22.91 -2.11 3.84
CA GLY A 23 22.76 -1.38 2.57
C GLY A 23 22.41 -2.29 1.40
N ALA A 24 23.08 -3.43 1.26
CA ALA A 24 22.74 -4.44 0.26
C ALA A 24 21.32 -5.02 0.47
N GLY A 25 20.91 -5.19 1.73
CA GLY A 25 19.55 -5.59 2.09
C GLY A 25 18.51 -4.57 1.61
N ALA A 26 18.71 -3.28 1.92
CA ALA A 26 17.83 -2.21 1.45
C ALA A 26 17.79 -2.10 -0.09
N ASP A 27 18.94 -2.27 -0.75
CA ASP A 27 19.05 -2.24 -2.22
C ASP A 27 18.24 -3.35 -2.88
N SER A 28 18.17 -4.53 -2.26
CA SER A 28 17.36 -5.63 -2.79
C SER A 28 15.87 -5.28 -2.89
N TYR A 29 15.31 -4.56 -1.90
CA TYR A 29 13.93 -4.07 -1.97
C TYR A 29 13.76 -2.99 -3.03
N ARG A 30 14.71 -2.06 -3.15
CA ARG A 30 14.72 -1.05 -4.21
C ARG A 30 14.63 -1.69 -5.59
N GLN A 31 15.44 -2.72 -5.85
CA GLN A 31 15.43 -3.42 -7.14
C GLN A 31 14.06 -4.04 -7.46
N TRP A 32 13.35 -4.53 -6.45
CA TRP A 32 11.99 -5.04 -6.64
C TRP A 32 10.96 -3.94 -6.89
N PHE A 33 11.05 -2.80 -6.20
CA PHE A 33 10.21 -1.63 -6.52
C PHE A 33 10.47 -1.11 -7.95
N ASP A 34 11.72 -1.14 -8.41
CA ASP A 34 12.12 -0.74 -9.77
C ASP A 34 11.53 -1.69 -10.84
N ARG A 35 11.55 -3.01 -10.59
CA ARG A 35 10.90 -4.00 -11.46
C ARG A 35 9.39 -3.79 -11.54
N LEU A 36 8.76 -3.52 -10.40
CA LEU A 36 7.32 -3.29 -10.34
C LEU A 36 6.95 -1.98 -11.06
N LEU A 37 7.79 -0.94 -11.01
CA LEU A 37 7.59 0.27 -11.82
C LEU A 37 7.64 -0.03 -13.32
N GLY A 38 8.56 -0.91 -13.74
CA GLY A 38 8.68 -1.35 -15.13
C GLY A 38 7.48 -2.16 -15.64
N ALA A 39 6.80 -2.89 -14.76
CA ALA A 39 5.54 -3.58 -15.07
C ALA A 39 4.34 -2.63 -15.20
N GLY A 40 4.50 -1.36 -14.80
CA GLY A 40 3.40 -0.41 -14.61
C GLY A 40 2.65 -0.70 -13.31
N ALA A 41 1.95 0.28 -12.74
CA ALA A 41 1.19 0.07 -11.50
C ALA A 41 -0.19 -0.63 -11.71
N GLY A 42 -0.38 -1.33 -12.84
CA GLY A 42 -1.62 -2.04 -13.17
C GLY A 42 -2.59 -1.27 -14.07
N PHE A 43 -2.08 -0.38 -14.92
CA PHE A 43 -2.90 0.38 -15.87
C PHE A 43 -3.20 -0.46 -17.10
N ASP A 44 -4.47 -0.79 -17.33
CA ASP A 44 -4.91 -1.19 -18.67
C ASP A 44 -5.02 0.08 -19.53
N THR A 45 -4.05 0.26 -20.43
CA THR A 45 -3.86 1.48 -21.23
C THR A 45 -5.02 1.83 -22.15
N GLU A 46 -5.99 0.93 -22.34
CA GLU A 46 -7.00 1.09 -23.38
C GLU A 46 -8.19 2.00 -23.00
N ARG A 47 -8.49 2.23 -21.70
CA ARG A 47 -9.76 2.89 -21.32
C ARG A 47 -9.67 4.15 -20.45
N GLY A 48 -8.57 4.41 -19.73
CA GLY A 48 -8.26 5.71 -19.11
C GLY A 48 -9.27 6.32 -18.10
N GLU A 49 -10.41 5.68 -17.86
CA GLU A 49 -11.52 6.16 -17.03
C GLU A 49 -11.85 5.11 -15.96
N GLY A 50 -12.13 5.53 -14.71
CA GLY A 50 -12.56 4.62 -13.63
C GLY A 50 -12.00 4.91 -12.24
N PHE A 51 -12.40 4.09 -11.26
CA PHE A 51 -12.05 4.17 -9.84
C PHE A 51 -10.53 4.13 -9.61
N LEU A 52 -9.82 3.23 -10.28
CA LEU A 52 -8.37 3.13 -10.17
C LEU A 52 -7.64 4.29 -10.86
N ALA A 53 -8.21 4.87 -11.92
CA ALA A 53 -7.65 6.06 -12.56
C ALA A 53 -7.63 7.28 -11.61
N ALA A 54 -8.62 7.38 -10.71
CA ALA A 54 -8.66 8.44 -9.69
C ALA A 54 -7.62 8.23 -8.57
N ALA A 55 -7.37 6.97 -8.17
CA ALA A 55 -6.38 6.63 -7.15
C ALA A 55 -4.94 6.63 -7.68
N TRP A 56 -4.77 6.48 -9.00
CA TRP A 56 -3.50 6.28 -9.67
C TRP A 56 -2.40 7.30 -9.37
N PRO A 57 -2.65 8.62 -9.43
CA PRO A 57 -1.60 9.60 -9.20
C PRO A 57 -0.99 9.49 -7.80
N LYS A 58 -1.75 8.99 -6.83
CA LYS A 58 -1.27 8.73 -5.47
C LYS A 58 -0.47 7.44 -5.37
N LEU A 59 -0.91 6.37 -6.02
CA LEU A 59 -0.17 5.11 -6.07
C LEU A 59 1.20 5.27 -6.75
N ASP A 60 1.24 5.99 -7.87
CA ASP A 60 2.49 6.32 -8.59
C ASP A 60 3.41 7.20 -7.73
N LEU A 61 2.85 8.19 -7.02
CA LEU A 61 3.63 8.99 -6.07
C LEU A 61 4.23 8.14 -4.96
N TRP A 62 3.47 7.20 -4.38
CA TRP A 62 3.98 6.29 -3.35
C TRP A 62 5.08 5.40 -3.89
N GLN A 63 4.92 4.87 -5.09
CA GLN A 63 5.91 3.99 -5.71
C GLN A 63 7.22 4.73 -6.04
N ARG A 64 7.14 5.96 -6.56
CA ARG A 64 8.31 6.83 -6.76
C ARG A 64 8.98 7.20 -5.45
N THR A 65 8.19 7.51 -4.42
CA THR A 65 8.69 7.81 -3.08
C THR A 65 9.40 6.60 -2.49
N ALA A 66 8.81 5.41 -2.58
CA ALA A 66 9.40 4.16 -2.12
C ALA A 66 10.74 3.89 -2.80
N LEU A 67 10.80 4.00 -4.13
CA LEU A 67 12.04 3.84 -4.88
C LEU A 67 13.12 4.83 -4.41
N SER A 68 12.77 6.10 -4.28
CA SER A 68 13.71 7.14 -3.84
C SER A 68 14.20 6.91 -2.41
N GLN A 69 13.29 6.57 -1.50
CA GLN A 69 13.61 6.39 -0.08
C GLN A 69 14.42 5.10 0.16
N SER A 70 14.12 4.02 -0.56
CA SER A 70 14.93 2.80 -0.53
C SER A 70 16.32 3.01 -1.16
N ARG A 71 16.46 3.89 -2.18
CA ARG A 71 17.78 4.32 -2.68
C ARG A 71 18.59 5.00 -1.58
N PHE A 72 18.03 6.02 -0.94
CA PHE A 72 18.71 6.71 0.16
C PHE A 72 19.10 5.75 1.29
N ALA A 73 18.19 4.85 1.69
CA ALA A 73 18.47 3.85 2.72
C ALA A 73 19.69 2.96 2.35
N ALA A 74 19.79 2.55 1.10
CA ALA A 74 20.89 1.73 0.59
C ALA A 74 22.19 2.53 0.47
N ASP A 75 22.15 3.72 -0.13
CA ASP A 75 23.31 4.56 -0.42
C ASP A 75 23.97 5.08 0.86
N LEU A 76 23.18 5.48 1.85
CA LEU A 76 23.68 5.95 3.15
C LEU A 76 24.35 4.83 3.93
N ALA A 77 23.76 3.64 3.95
CA ALA A 77 24.39 2.47 4.58
C ALA A 77 25.65 2.03 3.83
N ALA A 78 25.63 2.05 2.49
CA ALA A 78 26.80 1.73 1.69
C ALA A 78 27.95 2.68 2.00
N SER A 79 27.68 3.99 1.95
CA SER A 79 28.67 5.04 2.21
C SER A 79 29.18 5.00 3.65
N GLY A 80 28.27 4.95 4.64
CA GLY A 80 28.65 4.86 6.05
C GLY A 80 29.43 3.60 6.39
N GLY A 81 29.07 2.45 5.82
CA GLY A 81 29.81 1.20 5.98
C GLY A 81 31.21 1.24 5.36
N HIS A 82 31.36 1.88 4.21
CA HIS A 82 32.67 2.13 3.60
C HIS A 82 33.53 3.09 4.43
N GLU A 83 32.93 4.15 4.96
CA GLU A 83 33.61 5.10 5.84
C GLU A 83 34.06 4.42 7.14
N LEU A 84 33.24 3.60 7.79
CA LEU A 84 33.64 2.81 8.95
C LEU A 84 34.83 1.88 8.67
N ARG A 85 34.89 1.26 7.49
CA ARG A 85 36.08 0.49 7.06
C ARG A 85 37.32 1.39 6.89
N CYS A 86 37.13 2.62 6.41
CA CYS A 86 38.21 3.60 6.28
C CYS A 86 38.74 4.02 7.65
N VAL A 87 37.84 4.28 8.59
CA VAL A 87 38.16 4.60 9.99
C VAL A 87 38.94 3.47 10.65
N ALA A 88 38.48 2.23 10.50
CA ALA A 88 39.18 1.07 11.01
C ALA A 88 40.61 0.93 10.43
N HIS A 89 40.79 1.22 9.14
CA HIS A 89 42.11 1.24 8.52
C HIS A 89 42.99 2.36 9.06
N TRP A 90 42.44 3.58 9.16
CA TRP A 90 43.13 4.76 9.67
C TRP A 90 43.67 4.55 11.09
N TYR A 91 42.83 4.06 12.02
CA TYR A 91 43.28 3.70 13.36
C TYR A 91 44.31 2.56 13.38
N GLY A 92 44.37 1.73 12.34
CA GLY A 92 45.38 0.68 12.19
C GLY A 92 46.75 1.19 11.73
N VAL A 93 46.84 2.39 11.16
CA VAL A 93 48.08 2.96 10.61
C VAL A 93 48.56 4.23 11.30
N VAL A 94 47.66 4.96 11.97
CA VAL A 94 47.99 6.19 12.71
C VAL A 94 48.44 5.87 14.13
N ASP A 95 49.40 6.66 14.63
CA ASP A 95 49.85 6.57 16.02
C ASP A 95 48.68 6.83 17.00
N ALA A 96 48.48 5.94 17.96
CA ALA A 96 47.33 5.99 18.88
C ALA A 96 47.26 7.30 19.68
N ARG A 97 48.40 7.91 20.00
CA ARG A 97 48.45 9.17 20.74
C ARG A 97 48.09 10.36 19.84
N ALA A 98 48.45 10.30 18.56
CA ALA A 98 48.01 11.27 17.57
C ALA A 98 46.50 11.17 17.31
N ALA A 99 45.96 9.95 17.23
CA ALA A 99 44.54 9.71 17.06
C ALA A 99 43.72 10.23 18.27
N GLU A 100 44.14 9.91 19.49
CA GLU A 100 43.51 10.44 20.72
C GLU A 100 43.55 11.98 20.79
N LEU A 101 44.62 12.61 20.31
CA LEU A 101 44.72 14.07 20.27
C LEU A 101 43.73 14.68 19.28
N LEU A 102 43.54 14.07 18.11
CA LEU A 102 42.60 14.55 17.09
C LEU A 102 41.14 14.40 17.55
N ASP A 103 40.79 13.26 18.14
CA ASP A 103 39.45 13.02 18.72
C ASP A 103 39.09 14.06 19.80
N ARG A 104 40.08 14.61 20.52
CA ARG A 104 39.83 15.61 21.57
C ARG A 104 39.56 17.02 21.05
N LEU A 105 39.84 17.32 19.78
CA LEU A 105 39.78 18.69 19.27
C LEU A 105 38.36 19.20 19.02
N ASN A 106 37.38 18.31 18.81
CA ASN A 106 36.01 18.70 18.44
C ASN A 106 34.98 17.84 19.19
N PRO A 107 34.71 18.09 20.48
CA PRO A 107 33.88 17.20 21.27
C PRO A 107 32.47 17.05 20.66
N GLU A 108 32.07 15.81 20.41
CA GLU A 108 30.70 15.40 20.06
C GLU A 108 29.93 15.00 21.33
N PRO A 109 28.59 15.10 21.35
CA PRO A 109 27.79 14.57 22.45
C PRO A 109 27.92 13.05 22.53
N ASP A 110 28.19 12.53 23.74
CA ASP A 110 28.23 11.10 24.03
C ASP A 110 27.01 10.39 23.43
N ALA A 111 27.26 9.33 22.67
CA ALA A 111 26.16 8.58 22.09
C ALA A 111 25.40 7.79 23.16
N ALA A 112 24.08 7.82 23.08
CA ALA A 112 23.23 7.03 23.96
C ALA A 112 23.57 5.54 23.82
N ARG A 113 23.88 4.90 24.95
CA ARG A 113 24.17 3.47 25.03
C ARG A 113 22.91 2.67 24.70
N VAL A 114 23.09 1.53 24.03
CA VAL A 114 22.00 0.61 23.75
C VAL A 114 21.89 -0.37 24.92
N PRO A 115 20.72 -0.54 25.54
CA PRO A 115 20.55 -1.51 26.61
C PRO A 115 20.33 -2.91 26.03
N ALA A 116 20.71 -3.95 26.79
CA ALA A 116 20.74 -5.33 26.28
C ALA A 116 19.35 -5.91 25.94
N ASP A 117 18.29 -5.40 26.56
CA ASP A 117 16.90 -5.80 26.32
C ASP A 117 16.31 -5.22 25.03
N GLU A 118 16.94 -4.20 24.45
CA GLU A 118 16.59 -3.65 23.13
C GLU A 118 17.29 -4.38 21.97
N VAL A 119 18.16 -5.35 22.27
CA VAL A 119 19.01 -6.04 21.30
C VAL A 119 18.53 -7.47 21.08
N ARG A 120 18.46 -7.92 19.82
CA ARG A 120 17.93 -9.25 19.47
C ARG A 120 18.80 -10.40 19.98
N ASP A 121 20.11 -10.27 19.89
CA ASP A 121 21.08 -11.25 20.38
C ASP A 121 22.25 -10.55 21.10
N PRO A 122 22.07 -10.08 22.34
CA PRO A 122 23.12 -9.33 23.03
C PRO A 122 24.40 -10.15 23.24
N VAL A 123 24.32 -11.48 23.30
CA VAL A 123 25.47 -12.38 23.50
C VAL A 123 26.31 -12.46 22.21
N GLY A 124 25.66 -12.54 21.05
CA GLY A 124 26.33 -12.60 19.74
C GLY A 124 26.76 -11.25 19.17
N ALA A 125 26.40 -10.12 19.80
CA ALA A 125 26.60 -8.78 19.25
C ALA A 125 28.05 -8.43 18.90
N ALA A 126 29.01 -8.88 19.71
CA ALA A 126 30.44 -8.66 19.46
C ALA A 126 30.96 -9.36 18.18
N SER A 127 30.17 -10.26 17.58
CA SER A 127 30.53 -10.92 16.31
C SER A 127 30.14 -10.11 15.07
N PHE A 128 29.34 -9.04 15.22
CA PHE A 128 28.85 -8.18 14.13
C PHE A 128 28.22 -8.96 12.96
N ARG A 129 27.54 -10.07 13.29
CA ARG A 129 26.72 -10.86 12.38
C ARG A 129 25.28 -10.35 12.40
N ASP A 130 24.55 -10.68 11.35
CA ASP A 130 23.13 -10.37 11.24
C ASP A 130 22.38 -11.26 12.26
N ALA A 131 21.68 -10.64 13.21
CA ALA A 131 20.84 -11.34 14.19
C ALA A 131 19.50 -11.77 13.57
N VAL A 132 19.07 -11.06 12.54
CA VAL A 132 17.90 -11.32 11.72
C VAL A 132 18.25 -11.21 10.23
N PRO A 133 17.60 -11.99 9.35
CA PRO A 133 17.95 -12.02 7.94
C PRO A 133 17.78 -10.65 7.27
N VAL A 134 18.73 -10.33 6.40
CA VAL A 134 18.70 -9.16 5.51
C VAL A 134 18.68 -9.62 4.06
N GLY A 135 18.06 -8.81 3.21
CA GLY A 135 17.92 -9.10 1.79
C GLY A 135 16.58 -9.75 1.45
N TYR A 136 16.19 -9.57 0.20
CA TYR A 136 14.86 -9.92 -0.27
C TYR A 136 14.91 -10.64 -1.61
N GLY A 137 14.35 -11.86 -1.63
CA GLY A 137 14.26 -12.70 -2.81
C GLY A 137 13.14 -12.32 -3.77
N GLY A 138 12.22 -11.46 -3.33
CA GLY A 138 11.00 -11.08 -4.04
C GLY A 138 9.73 -11.43 -3.27
N PRO A 139 8.58 -10.93 -3.73
CA PRO A 139 7.28 -11.25 -3.15
C PRO A 139 7.07 -12.76 -3.13
N ASP A 140 6.62 -13.29 -1.99
CA ASP A 140 6.26 -14.69 -1.89
C ASP A 140 5.09 -14.98 -2.84
N PRO A 141 5.24 -15.91 -3.82
CA PRO A 141 4.16 -16.26 -4.74
C PRO A 141 2.88 -16.73 -4.03
N GLU A 142 3.01 -17.35 -2.85
CA GLU A 142 1.85 -17.76 -2.05
C GLU A 142 1.14 -16.54 -1.45
N ALA A 143 1.88 -15.51 -1.02
CA ALA A 143 1.29 -14.26 -0.52
C ALA A 143 0.64 -13.42 -1.63
N VAL A 144 1.18 -13.45 -2.86
CA VAL A 144 0.60 -12.75 -4.01
C VAL A 144 -0.74 -13.36 -4.44
N THR A 145 -0.96 -14.65 -4.17
CA THR A 145 -2.20 -15.36 -4.56
C THR A 145 -3.12 -15.65 -3.38
N ASP A 146 -2.80 -15.16 -2.18
CA ASP A 146 -3.53 -15.45 -0.96
C ASP A 146 -4.95 -14.86 -0.99
N PRO A 147 -6.01 -15.70 -0.95
CA PRO A 147 -7.40 -15.25 -0.99
C PRO A 147 -7.81 -14.46 0.25
N ALA A 148 -7.01 -14.42 1.32
CA ALA A 148 -7.26 -13.56 2.47
C ALA A 148 -7.12 -12.07 2.11
N TRP A 149 -6.31 -11.74 1.10
CA TRP A 149 -5.99 -10.37 0.73
C TRP A 149 -7.10 -9.71 -0.10
N TRP A 150 -7.33 -8.43 0.17
CA TRP A 150 -8.40 -7.66 -0.47
C TRP A 150 -8.25 -7.46 -1.97
N PRO A 151 -7.04 -7.19 -2.52
CA PRO A 151 -6.85 -7.13 -3.96
C PRO A 151 -7.22 -8.42 -4.69
N VAL A 152 -6.89 -9.59 -4.11
CA VAL A 152 -7.28 -10.90 -4.68
C VAL A 152 -8.80 -11.07 -4.71
N LYS A 153 -9.49 -10.67 -3.63
CA LYS A 153 -10.97 -10.70 -3.58
C LYS A 153 -11.59 -9.74 -4.59
N ALA A 154 -11.04 -8.54 -4.74
CA ALA A 154 -11.50 -7.55 -5.71
C ALA A 154 -11.35 -8.08 -7.15
N GLU A 155 -10.25 -8.75 -7.46
CA GLU A 155 -10.04 -9.37 -8.77
C GLU A 155 -11.04 -10.49 -9.06
N GLN A 156 -11.29 -11.36 -8.07
CA GLN A 156 -12.29 -12.42 -8.19
C GLN A 156 -13.69 -11.84 -8.45
N GLU A 157 -14.09 -10.84 -7.68
CA GLU A 157 -15.41 -10.21 -7.84
C GLU A 157 -15.53 -9.47 -9.20
N ARG A 158 -14.45 -8.84 -9.67
CA ARG A 158 -14.38 -8.23 -11.01
C ARG A 158 -14.63 -9.28 -12.10
N GLN A 159 -14.00 -10.45 -12.00
CA GLN A 159 -14.20 -11.52 -12.96
C GLN A 159 -15.63 -12.05 -12.93
N GLU A 160 -16.21 -12.25 -11.75
CA GLU A 160 -17.61 -12.66 -11.58
C GLU A 160 -18.60 -11.65 -12.18
N LEU A 161 -18.33 -10.34 -12.03
CA LEU A 161 -19.12 -9.28 -12.66
C LEU A 161 -19.04 -9.30 -14.20
N LEU A 162 -17.85 -9.52 -14.76
CA LEU A 162 -17.67 -9.61 -16.21
C LEU A 162 -18.36 -10.83 -16.81
N ASP A 163 -18.30 -11.98 -16.13
CA ASP A 163 -18.94 -13.21 -16.56
C ASP A 163 -20.48 -13.07 -16.58
N LEU A 164 -21.05 -12.24 -15.70
CA LEU A 164 -22.48 -11.89 -15.74
C LEU A 164 -22.85 -11.10 -17.00
N GLY A 165 -22.04 -10.09 -17.38
CA GLY A 165 -22.27 -9.33 -18.62
C GLY A 165 -22.27 -10.22 -19.87
N GLY A 166 -21.40 -11.23 -19.90
CA GLY A 166 -21.32 -12.18 -21.02
C GLY A 166 -22.46 -13.20 -21.10
N SER A 167 -23.07 -13.56 -19.97
CA SER A 167 -24.05 -14.65 -19.88
C SER A 167 -25.51 -14.23 -20.10
N LEU A 168 -25.80 -12.93 -20.14
CA LEU A 168 -27.16 -12.38 -20.09
C LEU A 168 -27.64 -11.74 -21.39
N GLY A 169 -27.13 -12.18 -22.56
CA GLY A 169 -27.37 -11.57 -23.87
C GLY A 169 -28.79 -11.03 -24.13
N ASP A 170 -29.84 -11.81 -23.83
CA ASP A 170 -31.24 -11.40 -24.03
C ASP A 170 -31.70 -10.29 -23.06
N VAL A 171 -31.21 -10.28 -21.82
CA VAL A 171 -31.54 -9.26 -20.80
C VAL A 171 -30.74 -7.99 -21.04
N ALA A 172 -29.47 -8.12 -21.47
CA ALA A 172 -28.63 -7.00 -21.86
C ALA A 172 -29.22 -6.24 -23.05
N GLU A 173 -29.80 -6.95 -24.03
CA GLU A 173 -30.50 -6.33 -25.17
C GLU A 173 -31.78 -5.59 -24.73
N VAL A 174 -32.55 -6.15 -23.79
CA VAL A 174 -33.71 -5.46 -23.20
C VAL A 174 -33.28 -4.22 -22.42
N ILE A 175 -32.21 -4.29 -21.62
CA ILE A 175 -31.65 -3.14 -20.89
C ILE A 175 -31.13 -2.09 -21.88
N LYS A 176 -30.49 -2.50 -22.98
CA LYS A 176 -30.03 -1.61 -24.06
C LYS A 176 -31.21 -0.85 -24.70
N ILE A 177 -32.28 -1.57 -25.02
CA ILE A 177 -33.51 -1.02 -25.58
C ILE A 177 -34.17 -0.05 -24.59
N LEU A 178 -34.19 -0.38 -23.30
CA LEU A 178 -34.78 0.45 -22.26
C LEU A 178 -33.92 1.70 -21.98
N THR A 179 -32.61 1.57 -21.82
CA THR A 179 -31.74 2.69 -21.41
C THR A 179 -31.29 3.59 -22.54
N GLY A 180 -31.44 3.17 -23.81
CA GLY A 180 -30.95 3.92 -24.98
C GLY A 180 -29.42 4.02 -25.07
N SER A 181 -28.69 3.33 -24.19
CA SER A 181 -27.22 3.31 -24.16
C SER A 181 -26.67 2.32 -25.20
N ASP A 182 -25.68 2.72 -26.00
CA ASP A 182 -25.03 1.81 -26.95
C ASP A 182 -24.16 0.74 -26.28
N LYS A 183 -23.73 1.00 -25.04
CA LYS A 183 -22.99 0.06 -24.18
C LYS A 183 -23.96 -0.67 -23.24
N ASP A 184 -23.73 -1.96 -23.06
CA ASP A 184 -24.32 -2.72 -21.95
C ASP A 184 -23.91 -2.05 -20.63
N PHE A 185 -24.90 -1.75 -19.78
CA PHE A 185 -24.73 -1.10 -18.49
C PHE A 185 -23.73 -1.85 -17.59
N ILE A 186 -23.69 -3.19 -17.68
CA ILE A 186 -22.68 -4.01 -16.98
C ILE A 186 -21.27 -3.72 -17.50
N THR A 187 -21.12 -3.65 -18.82
CA THR A 187 -19.83 -3.31 -19.42
C THR A 187 -19.41 -1.90 -19.04
N MET A 188 -20.34 -0.94 -18.94
CA MET A 188 -20.05 0.44 -18.53
C MET A 188 -19.64 0.56 -17.05
N ILE A 189 -20.22 -0.25 -16.16
CA ILE A 189 -19.85 -0.29 -14.74
C ILE A 189 -18.57 -1.10 -14.51
N ALA A 190 -18.39 -2.20 -15.24
CA ALA A 190 -17.14 -2.95 -15.23
C ALA A 190 -15.99 -2.07 -15.75
N ASP A 191 -16.24 -1.26 -16.78
CA ASP A 191 -15.31 -0.24 -17.31
C ASP A 191 -14.89 0.76 -16.21
N LEU A 192 -15.82 1.19 -15.35
CA LEU A 192 -15.53 2.10 -14.23
C LEU A 192 -14.64 1.49 -13.15
N LEU A 193 -14.45 0.16 -13.13
CA LEU A 193 -13.66 -0.56 -12.14
C LEU A 193 -12.44 -1.26 -12.76
N VAL A 194 -12.10 -0.88 -14.00
CA VAL A 194 -10.95 -1.39 -14.75
C VAL A 194 -9.64 -1.04 -14.05
N GLY A 195 -8.82 -2.07 -13.90
CA GLY A 195 -7.40 -2.01 -13.58
C GLY A 195 -6.91 -3.37 -13.10
N ASP A 196 -5.59 -3.55 -13.10
CA ASP A 196 -4.97 -4.81 -12.74
C ASP A 196 -4.80 -4.90 -11.21
N TRP A 197 -5.78 -5.53 -10.56
CA TRP A 197 -5.76 -5.76 -9.12
C TRP A 197 -4.65 -6.72 -8.68
N THR A 198 -4.12 -7.54 -9.61
CA THR A 198 -2.98 -8.43 -9.31
C THR A 198 -1.70 -7.62 -9.14
N VAL A 199 -1.51 -6.55 -9.90
CA VAL A 199 -0.37 -5.64 -9.70
C VAL A 199 -0.49 -4.90 -8.37
N LEU A 200 -1.70 -4.47 -7.98
CA LEU A 200 -1.92 -3.86 -6.65
C LEU A 200 -1.64 -4.85 -5.52
N GLN A 201 -1.95 -6.13 -5.72
CA GLN A 201 -1.60 -7.19 -4.77
C GLN A 201 -0.09 -7.32 -4.62
N GLU A 202 0.64 -7.44 -5.73
CA GLU A 202 2.11 -7.50 -5.72
C GLU A 202 2.72 -6.27 -5.05
N GLN A 203 2.17 -5.08 -5.29
CA GLN A 203 2.57 -3.86 -4.59
C GLN A 203 2.38 -3.97 -3.09
N ALA A 204 1.18 -4.35 -2.65
CA ALA A 204 0.86 -4.43 -1.23
C ALA A 204 1.75 -5.46 -0.49
N VAL A 205 2.02 -6.61 -1.10
CA VAL A 205 2.95 -7.62 -0.58
C VAL A 205 4.36 -7.04 -0.50
N LEU A 206 4.86 -6.42 -1.57
CA LEU A 206 6.20 -5.82 -1.59
C LEU A 206 6.37 -4.75 -0.51
N TYR A 207 5.38 -3.87 -0.32
CA TYR A 207 5.40 -2.87 0.76
C TYR A 207 5.42 -3.53 2.14
N ASN A 208 4.63 -4.57 2.37
CA ASN A 208 4.61 -5.29 3.64
C ASN A 208 5.97 -5.95 3.93
N ASP A 209 6.54 -6.64 2.94
CA ASP A 209 7.81 -7.33 3.07
C ASP A 209 8.97 -6.34 3.27
N ALA A 210 8.94 -5.21 2.57
CA ALA A 210 9.90 -4.12 2.74
C ALA A 210 9.83 -3.51 4.14
N ALA A 211 8.63 -3.35 4.71
CA ALA A 211 8.48 -2.88 6.08
C ALA A 211 9.17 -3.83 7.08
N THR A 212 8.89 -5.13 6.99
CA THR A 212 9.54 -6.13 7.84
C THR A 212 11.05 -6.21 7.61
N GLY A 213 11.51 -6.12 6.36
CA GLY A 213 12.93 -6.08 6.02
C GLY A 213 13.68 -4.91 6.62
N LEU A 214 13.08 -3.71 6.57
CA LEU A 214 13.66 -2.51 7.17
C LEU A 214 13.68 -2.59 8.71
N GLU A 215 12.66 -3.19 9.34
CA GLU A 215 12.69 -3.48 10.78
C GLU A 215 13.84 -4.43 11.16
N ASN A 216 14.10 -5.44 10.32
CA ASN A 216 15.23 -6.33 10.51
C ASN A 216 16.58 -5.60 10.34
N ILE A 217 16.70 -4.71 9.35
CA ILE A 217 17.87 -3.85 9.19
C ILE A 217 18.08 -3.00 10.45
N ALA A 218 17.04 -2.32 10.94
CA ALA A 218 17.12 -1.51 12.15
C ALA A 218 17.57 -2.33 13.38
N ALA A 219 17.04 -3.54 13.55
CA ALA A 219 17.44 -4.44 14.63
C ALA A 219 18.93 -4.84 14.54
N ASN A 220 19.42 -5.11 13.33
CA ASN A 220 20.85 -5.40 13.09
C ASN A 220 21.74 -4.18 13.33
N ILE A 221 21.28 -2.96 13.02
CA ILE A 221 22.04 -1.74 13.33
C ILE A 221 22.17 -1.55 14.85
N ASP A 222 21.11 -1.78 15.63
CA ASP A 222 21.18 -1.74 17.10
C ASP A 222 22.09 -2.83 17.66
N GLN A 223 22.03 -4.05 17.10
CA GLN A 223 22.97 -5.13 17.42
C GLN A 223 24.43 -4.68 17.25
N GLY A 224 24.74 -4.00 16.14
CA GLY A 224 26.07 -3.44 15.89
C GLY A 224 26.45 -2.31 16.86
N ARG A 225 25.52 -1.39 17.14
CA ARG A 225 25.71 -0.30 18.12
C ARG A 225 25.99 -0.86 19.53
N PHE A 226 25.28 -1.90 19.94
CA PHE A 226 25.53 -2.57 21.21
C PHE A 226 26.89 -3.28 21.22
N GLY A 227 27.25 -3.99 20.15
CA GLY A 227 28.53 -4.71 20.06
C GLY A 227 29.76 -3.79 20.11
N ILE A 228 29.67 -2.57 19.56
CA ILE A 228 30.80 -1.65 19.48
C ILE A 228 30.99 -0.77 20.73
N GLN A 229 29.98 -0.67 21.60
CA GLN A 229 29.91 0.40 22.61
C GLN A 229 30.98 0.34 23.72
N GLU A 230 31.57 -0.84 23.99
CA GLU A 230 32.65 -1.00 24.99
C GLU A 230 34.06 -0.93 24.40
N VAL A 231 34.19 -1.15 23.09
CA VAL A 231 35.49 -1.37 22.43
C VAL A 231 35.90 -0.22 21.50
N TRP A 232 35.04 0.80 21.36
CA TRP A 232 35.35 2.05 20.67
C TRP A 232 34.79 3.25 21.43
N ALA A 233 35.68 4.11 21.93
CA ALA A 233 35.38 5.31 22.68
C ALA A 233 36.25 6.48 22.21
N GLY A 234 35.65 7.67 22.15
CA GLY A 234 36.22 8.85 21.53
C GLY A 234 35.19 9.58 20.68
N GLU A 235 35.50 10.79 20.25
CA GLU A 235 34.61 11.65 19.45
C GLU A 235 34.12 10.96 18.18
N ALA A 236 35.02 10.32 17.45
CA ALA A 236 34.67 9.61 16.22
C ALA A 236 33.73 8.43 16.48
N ALA A 237 33.89 7.77 17.64
CA ALA A 237 33.02 6.69 18.08
C ALA A 237 31.61 7.21 18.37
N ASP A 238 31.51 8.34 19.08
CA ASP A 238 30.24 8.95 19.43
C ASP A 238 29.51 9.48 18.18
N ARG A 239 30.24 10.13 17.27
CA ARG A 239 29.69 10.56 15.97
C ARG A 239 29.14 9.39 15.16
N ALA A 240 29.88 8.29 15.07
CA ALA A 240 29.43 7.10 14.36
C ALA A 240 28.19 6.47 15.00
N LYS A 241 28.18 6.33 16.34
CA LYS A 241 27.05 5.76 17.09
C LYS A 241 25.80 6.64 16.99
N ASN A 242 25.95 7.97 17.01
CA ASN A 242 24.87 8.93 16.80
C ASN A 242 24.32 8.86 15.37
N TRP A 243 25.19 8.77 14.37
CA TRP A 243 24.77 8.57 12.98
C TRP A 243 24.02 7.25 12.80
N LEU A 244 24.52 6.14 13.37
CA LEU A 244 23.83 4.84 13.32
C LEU A 244 22.46 4.89 14.01
N ALA A 245 22.33 5.63 15.12
CA ALA A 245 21.05 5.84 15.79
C ALA A 245 20.06 6.60 14.90
N ALA A 246 20.52 7.68 14.24
CA ALA A 246 19.70 8.47 13.33
C ALA A 246 19.30 7.67 12.07
N TYR A 247 20.23 6.94 11.47
CA TYR A 247 19.98 6.05 10.34
C TYR A 247 18.92 5.00 10.70
N ARG A 248 19.09 4.31 11.83
CA ARG A 248 18.13 3.32 12.34
C ARG A 248 16.74 3.92 12.56
N ALA A 249 16.65 5.12 13.14
CA ALA A 249 15.36 5.81 13.32
C ALA A 249 14.67 6.09 11.97
N CYS A 250 15.42 6.55 10.97
CA CYS A 250 14.90 6.79 9.62
C CYS A 250 14.44 5.50 8.93
N VAL A 251 15.19 4.41 9.09
CA VAL A 251 14.82 3.08 8.57
C VAL A 251 13.51 2.59 9.20
N LEU A 252 13.31 2.76 10.51
CA LEU A 252 12.06 2.41 11.18
C LEU A 252 10.89 3.29 10.72
N GLN A 253 11.13 4.59 10.52
CA GLN A 253 10.10 5.48 9.95
C GLN A 253 9.73 5.07 8.52
N LEU A 254 10.71 4.67 7.69
CA LEU A 254 10.43 4.13 6.36
C LEU A 254 9.64 2.82 6.41
N ALA A 255 9.95 1.94 7.38
CA ALA A 255 9.18 0.72 7.59
C ALA A 255 7.71 1.02 7.94
N GLN A 256 7.48 2.01 8.81
CA GLN A 256 6.14 2.48 9.14
C GLN A 256 5.42 3.03 7.90
N TYR A 257 6.11 3.84 7.09
CA TYR A 257 5.56 4.37 5.84
C TYR A 257 5.13 3.24 4.90
N PHE A 258 5.96 2.22 4.69
CA PHE A 258 5.62 1.08 3.84
C PHE A 258 4.46 0.24 4.39
N ARG A 259 4.40 0.03 5.71
CA ARG A 259 3.25 -0.63 6.33
C ARG A 259 1.96 0.15 6.14
N GLY A 260 2.02 1.49 6.23
CA GLY A 260 0.91 2.39 5.94
C GLY A 260 0.44 2.27 4.49
N ALA A 261 1.36 2.30 3.53
CA ALA A 261 1.06 2.15 2.11
C ALA A 261 0.39 0.81 1.79
N CYS A 262 0.89 -0.31 2.33
CA CYS A 262 0.26 -1.63 2.19
C CYS A 262 -1.19 -1.62 2.70
N ARG A 263 -1.43 -1.09 3.92
CA ARG A 263 -2.78 -1.00 4.48
C ARG A 263 -3.71 -0.15 3.64
N ALA A 264 -3.21 0.95 3.09
CA ALA A 264 -4.00 1.83 2.23
C ALA A 264 -4.37 1.14 0.90
N ILE A 265 -3.47 0.37 0.29
CA ILE A 265 -3.77 -0.43 -0.91
C ILE A 265 -4.82 -1.50 -0.57
N GLN A 266 -4.69 -2.19 0.56
CA GLN A 266 -5.70 -3.16 1.00
C GLN A 266 -7.07 -2.52 1.26
N ALA A 267 -7.12 -1.34 1.89
CA ALA A 267 -8.36 -0.60 2.11
C ALA A 267 -8.99 -0.14 0.79
N LEU A 268 -8.19 0.33 -0.17
CA LEU A 268 -8.65 0.69 -1.51
C LEU A 268 -9.27 -0.51 -2.23
N ALA A 269 -8.61 -1.66 -2.20
CA ALA A 269 -9.13 -2.89 -2.80
C ALA A 269 -10.38 -3.40 -2.08
N LYS A 270 -10.45 -3.29 -0.76
CA LYS A 270 -11.66 -3.62 0.02
C LYS A 270 -12.85 -2.75 -0.38
N LEU A 271 -12.61 -1.45 -0.59
CA LEU A 271 -13.64 -0.52 -1.05
C LEU A 271 -14.14 -0.92 -2.43
N ALA A 272 -13.23 -1.24 -3.36
CA ALA A 272 -13.59 -1.70 -4.70
C ALA A 272 -14.35 -3.03 -4.68
N TYR A 273 -13.91 -4.00 -3.89
CA TYR A 273 -14.60 -5.28 -3.71
C TYR A 273 -16.05 -5.09 -3.23
N HIS A 274 -16.26 -4.24 -2.21
CA HIS A 274 -17.62 -3.98 -1.71
C HIS A 274 -18.48 -3.26 -2.75
N LEU A 275 -17.91 -2.32 -3.48
CA LEU A 275 -18.59 -1.64 -4.58
C LEU A 275 -19.01 -2.65 -5.68
N MET A 276 -18.12 -3.56 -6.06
CA MET A 276 -18.38 -4.63 -7.04
C MET A 276 -19.49 -5.59 -6.59
N GLN A 277 -19.42 -6.07 -5.35
CA GLN A 277 -20.47 -6.90 -4.74
C GLN A 277 -21.84 -6.21 -4.80
N GLU A 278 -21.88 -4.93 -4.45
CA GLU A 278 -23.12 -4.16 -4.44
C GLU A 278 -23.70 -4.00 -5.85
N ILE A 279 -22.86 -3.71 -6.84
CA ILE A 279 -23.26 -3.69 -8.26
C ILE A 279 -23.85 -5.05 -8.66
N ARG A 280 -23.20 -6.16 -8.30
CA ARG A 280 -23.67 -7.51 -8.63
C ARG A 280 -25.04 -7.81 -8.03
N HIS A 281 -25.24 -7.50 -6.75
CA HIS A 281 -26.53 -7.70 -6.06
C HIS A 281 -27.64 -6.82 -6.62
N GLY A 282 -27.33 -5.54 -6.89
CA GLY A 282 -28.26 -4.59 -7.49
C GLY A 282 -28.68 -5.00 -8.89
N TYR A 283 -27.73 -5.52 -9.68
CA TYR A 283 -28.00 -6.02 -11.02
C TYR A 283 -28.81 -7.32 -11.02
N SER A 284 -28.47 -8.28 -10.16
CA SER A 284 -29.27 -9.52 -10.00
C SER A 284 -30.73 -9.19 -9.65
N SER A 285 -30.93 -8.23 -8.74
CA SER A 285 -32.26 -7.71 -8.40
C SER A 285 -32.97 -7.04 -9.60
N THR A 286 -32.22 -6.32 -10.43
CA THR A 286 -32.75 -5.68 -11.64
C THR A 286 -33.18 -6.72 -12.67
N ILE A 287 -32.40 -7.78 -12.88
CA ILE A 287 -32.77 -8.89 -13.76
C ILE A 287 -34.05 -9.56 -13.26
N ASP A 288 -34.15 -9.83 -11.96
CA ASP A 288 -35.34 -10.44 -11.36
C ASP A 288 -36.59 -9.57 -11.58
N ILE A 289 -36.46 -8.25 -11.43
CA ILE A 289 -37.55 -7.28 -11.71
C ILE A 289 -37.92 -7.30 -13.19
N VAL A 290 -36.96 -7.25 -14.10
CA VAL A 290 -37.19 -7.29 -15.55
C VAL A 290 -37.85 -8.62 -15.97
N LEU A 291 -37.36 -9.75 -15.46
CA LEU A 291 -37.94 -11.07 -15.70
C LEU A 291 -39.35 -11.18 -15.14
N MET A 292 -39.61 -10.62 -13.97
CA MET A 292 -40.95 -10.56 -13.38
C MET A 292 -41.90 -9.69 -14.21
N ILE A 293 -41.44 -8.53 -14.71
CA ILE A 293 -42.22 -7.69 -15.64
C ILE A 293 -42.51 -8.45 -16.94
N LEU A 294 -41.52 -9.15 -17.51
CA LEU A 294 -41.70 -9.91 -18.74
C LEU A 294 -42.65 -11.10 -18.55
N THR A 295 -42.51 -11.85 -17.45
CA THR A 295 -43.36 -13.02 -17.17
C THR A 295 -44.78 -12.64 -16.79
N LYS A 296 -44.98 -11.67 -15.89
CA LYS A 296 -46.31 -11.16 -15.54
C LYS A 296 -46.94 -10.38 -16.69
N GLY A 297 -46.15 -9.59 -17.41
CA GLY A 297 -46.60 -8.82 -18.57
C GLY A 297 -47.08 -9.71 -19.70
N ARG A 298 -46.37 -10.82 -19.96
CA ARG A 298 -46.81 -11.84 -20.92
C ARG A 298 -48.10 -12.51 -20.46
N LYS A 299 -48.23 -12.86 -19.18
CA LYS A 299 -49.43 -13.49 -18.64
C LYS A 299 -50.65 -12.55 -18.65
N LEU A 300 -50.51 -11.32 -18.17
CA LEU A 300 -51.58 -10.32 -18.10
C LEU A 300 -51.94 -9.72 -19.46
N GLY A 301 -50.97 -9.59 -20.36
CA GLY A 301 -51.22 -9.20 -21.76
C GLY A 301 -52.01 -10.26 -22.52
N LEU A 302 -51.70 -11.55 -22.32
CA LEU A 302 -52.44 -12.66 -22.93
C LEU A 302 -53.83 -12.88 -22.31
N GLU A 303 -53.98 -12.71 -21.00
CA GLU A 303 -55.24 -13.01 -20.29
C GLU A 303 -56.21 -11.82 -20.21
N ARG A 304 -55.72 -10.57 -20.20
CA ARG A 304 -56.53 -9.39 -19.86
C ARG A 304 -56.34 -8.17 -20.76
N GLY A 305 -55.42 -8.21 -21.73
CA GLY A 305 -55.17 -7.08 -22.64
C GLY A 305 -54.65 -5.80 -21.96
N LEU A 306 -54.05 -5.94 -20.78
CA LEU A 306 -53.51 -4.82 -19.99
C LEU A 306 -52.26 -4.21 -20.63
N ARG A 307 -52.05 -2.91 -20.44
CA ARG A 307 -50.85 -2.21 -20.91
C ARG A 307 -49.68 -2.53 -19.97
N VAL A 308 -48.47 -2.61 -20.53
CA VAL A 308 -47.23 -2.93 -19.79
C VAL A 308 -47.03 -2.03 -18.55
N VAL A 309 -47.50 -0.78 -18.60
CA VAL A 309 -47.45 0.19 -17.50
C VAL A 309 -48.20 -0.29 -16.25
N ASP A 310 -49.38 -0.91 -16.41
CA ASP A 310 -50.19 -1.38 -15.26
C ASP A 310 -49.51 -2.56 -14.54
N VAL A 311 -48.79 -3.39 -15.30
CA VAL A 311 -48.02 -4.53 -14.78
C VAL A 311 -46.81 -4.07 -13.98
N ILE A 312 -46.14 -3.00 -14.44
CA ILE A 312 -45.01 -2.40 -13.74
C ILE A 312 -45.47 -1.83 -12.40
N SER A 313 -46.59 -1.11 -12.35
CA SER A 313 -47.14 -0.56 -11.10
C SER A 313 -47.51 -1.66 -10.09
N GLU A 314 -48.12 -2.76 -10.53
CA GLU A 314 -48.49 -3.87 -9.65
C GLU A 314 -47.27 -4.59 -9.07
N VAL A 315 -46.19 -4.74 -9.86
CA VAL A 315 -44.91 -5.31 -9.41
C VAL A 315 -44.23 -4.41 -8.37
N LEU A 316 -44.21 -3.09 -8.57
CA LEU A 316 -43.62 -2.14 -7.64
C LEU A 316 -44.36 -2.11 -6.29
N ASP A 317 -45.70 -2.20 -6.32
CA ASP A 317 -46.54 -2.29 -5.13
C ASP A 317 -46.26 -3.55 -4.29
N GLU A 318 -45.94 -4.67 -4.95
CA GLU A 318 -45.65 -5.94 -4.29
C GLU A 318 -44.24 -5.96 -3.67
N ILE A 319 -43.25 -5.38 -4.36
CA ILE A 319 -41.88 -5.19 -3.84
C ILE A 319 -41.89 -4.25 -2.63
N GLY A 320 -42.66 -3.16 -2.69
CA GLY A 320 -42.81 -2.21 -1.58
C GLY A 320 -43.47 -2.80 -0.33
N ARG A 321 -44.32 -3.83 -0.47
CA ARG A 321 -44.97 -4.55 0.64
C ARG A 321 -44.10 -5.68 1.23
N GLY A 322 -43.15 -6.21 0.47
CA GLY A 322 -42.29 -7.33 0.88
C GLY A 322 -41.01 -6.95 1.65
N GLY A 323 -40.57 -5.70 1.59
CA GLY A 323 -39.33 -5.23 2.21
C GLY A 323 -39.53 -4.14 3.28
N LYS A 324 -38.51 -3.90 4.11
CA LYS A 324 -38.41 -2.82 5.12
C LYS A 324 -38.47 -1.38 4.54
N ILE A 325 -39.03 -1.20 3.35
CA ILE A 325 -39.20 0.07 2.63
C ILE A 325 -40.49 0.79 3.08
N ALA A 326 -41.41 0.07 3.72
CA ALA A 326 -42.73 0.57 4.14
C ALA A 326 -42.74 1.79 5.07
N LYS A 327 -41.62 2.16 5.71
CA LYS A 327 -41.55 3.34 6.60
C LYS A 327 -41.24 4.67 5.90
N ILE A 328 -40.91 4.66 4.61
CA ILE A 328 -40.46 5.86 3.88
C ILE A 328 -41.58 6.42 2.96
N VAL A 329 -42.66 5.66 2.73
CA VAL A 329 -43.72 5.98 1.76
C VAL A 329 -44.87 6.81 2.37
N GLU A 330 -44.79 7.19 3.65
CA GLU A 330 -45.85 8.00 4.30
C GLU A 330 -45.84 9.48 3.91
N ASP A 331 -44.78 9.99 3.25
CA ASP A 331 -44.69 11.40 2.88
C ASP A 331 -45.33 11.71 1.50
N ARG A 332 -46.30 12.63 1.51
CA ARG A 332 -47.08 13.04 0.33
C ARG A 332 -46.22 13.65 -0.80
N GLU A 333 -45.04 14.18 -0.50
CA GLU A 333 -44.12 14.76 -1.50
C GLU A 333 -43.56 13.72 -2.48
N ILE A 334 -43.38 12.47 -2.04
CA ILE A 334 -42.90 11.37 -2.91
C ILE A 334 -43.99 10.97 -3.91
N ARG A 335 -45.27 11.14 -3.57
CA ARG A 335 -46.40 10.84 -4.46
C ARG A 335 -46.48 11.81 -5.64
N ASP A 336 -46.10 13.07 -5.42
CA ASP A 336 -46.05 14.07 -6.49
C ASP A 336 -44.83 13.86 -7.39
N ILE A 337 -43.71 13.35 -6.85
CA ILE A 337 -42.56 12.87 -7.63
C ILE A 337 -42.95 11.62 -8.45
N ILE A 338 -43.69 10.68 -7.87
CA ILE A 338 -44.26 9.51 -8.58
C ILE A 338 -45.21 9.94 -9.70
N HIS A 339 -46.01 10.99 -9.50
CA HIS A 339 -46.89 11.53 -10.54
C HIS A 339 -46.14 12.31 -11.63
N LEU A 340 -45.02 12.95 -11.29
CA LEU A 340 -44.11 13.54 -12.27
C LEU A 340 -43.46 12.45 -13.13
N ILE A 341 -42.98 11.36 -12.50
CA ILE A 341 -42.40 10.12 -13.07
C ILE A 341 -43.36 9.34 -13.99
N LEU A 342 -44.67 9.61 -13.91
CA LEU A 342 -45.67 8.94 -14.75
C LEU A 342 -45.95 9.71 -16.04
N SER A 343 -45.27 10.84 -16.30
CA SER A 343 -45.51 11.69 -17.46
C SER A 343 -44.41 11.57 -18.53
N PHE A 344 -44.55 10.49 -19.30
CA PHE A 344 -44.26 10.41 -20.75
C PHE A 344 -42.86 10.08 -21.28
N ASP A 345 -41.83 9.80 -20.47
CA ASP A 345 -40.53 9.26 -20.96
C ASP A 345 -39.81 8.33 -19.93
N GLU A 346 -40.51 7.96 -18.84
CA GLU A 346 -39.88 7.81 -17.51
C GLU A 346 -39.93 6.41 -16.88
N VAL A 347 -40.30 5.35 -17.61
CA VAL A 347 -40.17 3.96 -17.08
C VAL A 347 -38.69 3.60 -16.84
N VAL A 348 -37.82 4.14 -17.69
CA VAL A 348 -36.37 3.94 -17.68
C VAL A 348 -35.72 4.71 -16.53
N GLY A 349 -36.09 5.98 -16.38
CA GLY A 349 -35.62 6.84 -15.29
C GLY A 349 -36.08 6.36 -13.91
N ALA A 350 -37.28 5.80 -13.80
CA ALA A 350 -37.79 5.22 -12.56
C ALA A 350 -36.98 3.99 -12.12
N ILE A 351 -36.64 3.08 -13.03
CA ILE A 351 -35.81 1.90 -12.76
C ILE A 351 -34.38 2.32 -12.38
N GLN A 352 -33.79 3.25 -13.14
CA GLN A 352 -32.46 3.80 -12.85
C GLN A 352 -32.39 4.48 -11.47
N THR A 353 -33.43 5.21 -11.08
CA THR A 353 -33.47 5.95 -9.81
C THR A 353 -33.69 5.01 -8.62
N LEU A 354 -34.52 3.96 -8.76
CA LEU A 354 -34.73 2.94 -7.72
C LEU A 354 -33.47 2.12 -7.46
N ILE A 355 -32.77 1.72 -8.53
CA ILE A 355 -31.48 1.05 -8.45
C ILE A 355 -30.45 1.98 -7.78
N SER A 356 -30.39 3.25 -8.17
CA SER A 356 -29.49 4.25 -7.60
C SER A 356 -29.78 4.57 -6.12
N ALA A 357 -31.04 4.58 -5.70
CA ALA A 357 -31.42 4.84 -4.31
C ALA A 357 -31.16 3.64 -3.38
N ALA A 358 -31.39 2.41 -3.86
CA ALA A 358 -31.07 1.19 -3.13
C ALA A 358 -29.55 0.97 -3.02
N LEU A 359 -28.81 1.23 -4.09
CA LEU A 359 -27.34 1.27 -4.11
C LEU A 359 -26.82 2.37 -3.19
N GLY A 360 -27.34 3.60 -3.27
CA GLY A 360 -26.94 4.75 -2.45
C GLY A 360 -27.10 4.56 -0.94
N LEU A 361 -28.11 3.79 -0.50
CA LEU A 361 -28.32 3.46 0.92
C LEU A 361 -27.39 2.35 1.44
N ALA A 362 -26.98 1.41 0.60
CA ALA A 362 -25.94 0.43 0.95
C ALA A 362 -24.53 1.08 0.96
N HIS A 363 -24.29 1.97 -0.02
CA HIS A 363 -23.06 2.76 -0.18
C HIS A 363 -22.70 3.59 1.06
N SER A 364 -23.70 4.10 1.81
CA SER A 364 -23.41 5.01 2.92
C SER A 364 -22.77 4.30 4.12
N PHE A 365 -23.00 3.00 4.34
CA PHE A 365 -22.54 2.33 5.57
C PHE A 365 -21.24 1.53 5.41
N ALA A 366 -21.09 0.71 4.37
CA ALA A 366 -19.86 -0.06 4.14
C ALA A 366 -18.74 0.79 3.52
N GLY A 367 -19.12 1.72 2.63
CA GLY A 367 -18.22 2.68 2.00
C GLY A 367 -17.62 3.66 3.00
N GLN A 368 -18.42 4.23 3.92
CA GLN A 368 -17.92 5.18 4.94
C GLN A 368 -16.87 4.53 5.85
N LYS A 369 -17.15 3.34 6.38
CA LYS A 369 -16.18 2.64 7.26
C LYS A 369 -14.87 2.33 6.54
N THR A 370 -14.92 1.92 5.28
CA THR A 370 -13.71 1.59 4.51
C THR A 370 -12.94 2.84 4.08
N LEU A 371 -13.65 3.94 3.83
CA LEU A 371 -13.05 5.25 3.59
C LEU A 371 -12.33 5.78 4.84
N ASP A 372 -12.92 5.58 6.03
CA ASP A 372 -12.29 5.90 7.31
C ASP A 372 -11.02 5.06 7.52
N GLU A 373 -11.06 3.74 7.24
CA GLU A 373 -9.88 2.87 7.29
C GLU A 373 -8.77 3.32 6.32
N LEU A 374 -9.13 3.78 5.11
CA LEU A 374 -8.18 4.34 4.15
C LEU A 374 -7.55 5.64 4.65
N LEU A 375 -8.37 6.53 5.24
CA LEU A 375 -7.91 7.79 5.80
C LEU A 375 -6.97 7.56 6.99
N GLU A 376 -7.35 6.66 7.91
CA GLU A 376 -6.53 6.23 9.04
C GLU A 376 -5.20 5.62 8.57
N ALA A 377 -5.22 4.75 7.56
CA ALA A 377 -4.00 4.18 6.99
C ALA A 377 -3.08 5.25 6.39
N THR A 378 -3.64 6.24 5.70
CA THR A 378 -2.89 7.35 5.10
C THR A 378 -2.32 8.29 6.16
N ILE A 379 -3.05 8.52 7.25
CA ILE A 379 -2.55 9.29 8.41
C ILE A 379 -1.43 8.52 9.11
N ALA A 380 -1.62 7.21 9.34
CA ALA A 380 -0.65 6.37 10.02
C ALA A 380 0.64 6.15 9.23
N MET A 381 0.56 6.22 7.89
CA MET A 381 1.71 6.19 6.98
C MET A 381 2.70 7.34 7.27
N GLY A 382 2.20 8.51 7.65
CA GLY A 382 3.01 9.69 7.96
C GLY A 382 3.84 10.20 6.77
N GLU A 383 4.81 11.05 7.06
CA GLU A 383 5.77 11.53 6.06
C GLU A 383 6.94 10.54 5.91
N PRO A 384 7.53 10.42 4.70
CA PRO A 384 8.77 9.68 4.51
C PRO A 384 9.89 10.28 5.38
N PRO A 385 10.93 9.49 5.74
CA PRO A 385 11.97 9.95 6.63
C PRO A 385 12.78 11.11 6.04
N GLN A 386 13.26 11.97 6.95
CA GLN A 386 14.32 12.92 6.67
C GLN A 386 15.66 12.27 7.05
N TRP A 387 16.40 11.82 6.04
CA TRP A 387 17.66 11.11 6.27
C TRP A 387 18.72 11.99 6.94
N PRO A 388 19.58 11.39 7.79
CA PRO A 388 20.76 12.10 8.28
C PRO A 388 21.72 12.42 7.13
N GLU A 389 22.62 13.36 7.36
CA GLU A 389 23.74 13.61 6.47
C GLU A 389 24.61 12.35 6.31
N ASP A 390 25.38 12.30 5.21
CA ASP A 390 26.35 11.23 4.99
C ASP A 390 27.33 11.14 6.17
N TYR A 391 27.58 9.93 6.64
CA TYR A 391 28.63 9.74 7.64
C TYR A 391 29.98 9.93 6.98
N GLU A 392 30.71 10.96 7.38
CA GLU A 392 32.10 11.18 6.98
C GLU A 392 32.99 11.31 8.21
N HIS A 393 34.05 10.50 8.27
CA HIS A 393 35.07 10.68 9.28
C HIS A 393 36.04 11.80 8.87
N ARG A 394 36.12 12.83 9.71
CA ARG A 394 36.80 14.10 9.42
C ARG A 394 38.29 13.94 9.07
N ASP A 395 38.97 13.06 9.79
CA ASP A 395 40.44 12.93 9.70
C ASP A 395 40.90 11.69 8.90
N ALA A 396 39.96 10.87 8.43
CA ALA A 396 40.30 9.65 7.70
C ALA A 396 40.44 9.94 6.20
N GLU A 397 41.69 10.05 5.72
CA GLU A 397 42.03 9.98 4.30
C GLU A 397 42.40 8.54 3.95
N CYS A 398 41.51 7.83 3.26
CA CYS A 398 41.72 6.43 2.86
C CYS A 398 41.70 6.29 1.33
N PRO A 399 42.49 5.37 0.71
CA PRO A 399 42.43 5.08 -0.72
C PRO A 399 41.03 4.75 -1.27
N ALA A 400 40.10 4.32 -0.41
CA ALA A 400 38.70 4.10 -0.78
C ALA A 400 37.96 5.40 -1.16
N LYS A 401 38.30 6.56 -0.56
CA LYS A 401 37.76 7.88 -0.97
C LYS A 401 38.20 8.27 -2.40
N GLY A 402 39.36 7.77 -2.86
CA GLY A 402 39.90 7.99 -4.21
C GLY A 402 39.35 7.04 -5.28
N LYS A 403 38.75 5.92 -4.89
CA LYS A 403 37.96 5.08 -5.79
C LYS A 403 36.50 5.49 -5.68
N ARG A 404 36.14 6.60 -6.31
CA ARG A 404 34.75 6.77 -6.79
C ARG A 404 34.42 5.48 -7.52
N VAL A 405 33.56 4.66 -6.92
CA VAL A 405 32.86 3.60 -7.64
C VAL A 405 32.21 4.33 -8.80
N LEU A 406 32.69 4.05 -10.01
CA LEU A 406 31.96 4.37 -11.21
C LEU A 406 30.64 3.61 -11.08
N LEU A 407 29.60 4.35 -10.67
CA LEU A 407 28.21 3.96 -10.88
C LEU A 407 27.91 4.00 -12.38
#